data_AF-A0A1H6YDT7-F1
#
_entry.id   AF-A0A1H6YDT7-F1
#
_cell.length_a   1.000
_cell.length_b   1.000
_cell.length_c   1.000
_cell.angle_alpha   90.00
_cell.angle_beta   90.00
_cell.angle_gamma   90.00
#
_symmetry.space_group_name_H-M   'P 1'
#
loop_
_entity.id
_entity.type
_entity.pdbx_description
1 polymer ?
#
loop_
_entity_poly.entity_id
_entity_poly.type
_entity_poly.pdbx_seq_one_letter_code
_entity_poly.pdbx_strand_id
1 'polypeptide(L)' 'MSVKPHPYRAEKCLAKGLVSMSENAGYEQLKSAFELHTSQTEQHVATVEQVFDIVGEKAQAQKCAAMEGLTR' A
#
# COMPACT_ATOMS: atom_id res chain seq x y z
N MET A 1 -16.74 4.30 -16.36
CA MET A 1 -16.49 3.97 -14.93
C MET A 1 -15.12 4.54 -14.62
N SER A 2 -15.00 5.68 -13.93
CA SER A 2 -13.69 6.26 -13.60
C SER A 2 -13.03 5.47 -12.48
N VAL A 3 -11.80 5.01 -12.68
CA VAL A 3 -11.06 4.25 -11.67
C VAL A 3 -10.50 5.26 -10.69
N LYS A 4 -11.08 5.31 -9.48
CA LYS A 4 -10.65 6.27 -8.47
C LYS A 4 -9.24 5.92 -7.99
N PRO A 5 -8.28 6.87 -7.93
CA PRO A 5 -6.88 6.62 -7.55
C PRO A 5 -6.61 6.27 -6.07
N HIS A 6 -7.65 6.12 -5.27
CA HIS A 6 -7.57 5.86 -3.84
C HIS A 6 -6.79 4.58 -3.44
N PRO A 7 -6.92 3.42 -4.11
CA PRO A 7 -6.23 2.20 -3.70
C PRO A 7 -4.71 2.32 -3.93
N TYR A 8 -4.27 2.96 -5.01
CA TYR A 8 -2.84 3.12 -5.29
C TYR A 8 -2.07 3.84 -4.17
N ARG A 9 -2.62 4.97 -3.69
CA ARG A 9 -2.01 5.69 -2.57
C ARG A 9 -2.16 4.90 -1.27
N ALA A 10 -3.27 4.20 -1.08
CA ALA A 10 -3.51 3.42 0.13
C ALA A 10 -2.45 2.34 0.31
N GLU A 11 -2.20 1.53 -0.72
CA GLU A 11 -1.17 0.47 -0.71
C GLU A 11 0.23 1.06 -0.47
N LYS A 12 0.57 2.20 -1.10
CA LYS A 12 1.86 2.88 -0.86
C LYS A 12 2.02 3.40 0.57
N CYS A 13 0.95 3.88 1.20
CA CYS A 13 0.96 4.28 2.60
C CYS A 13 1.06 3.05 3.52
N LEU A 14 0.34 1.98 3.19
CA LEU A 14 0.36 0.73 3.95
C LEU A 14 1.75 0.09 3.96
N ALA A 15 2.43 0.00 2.81
CA ALA A 15 3.78 -0.56 2.72
C ALA A 15 4.76 0.16 3.65
N LYS A 16 4.69 1.50 3.72
CA LYS A 16 5.51 2.30 4.65
C LYS A 16 5.14 2.07 6.10
N GLY A 17 3.84 1.94 6.40
CA GLY A 17 3.35 1.62 7.74
C GLY A 17 3.84 0.25 8.20
N LEU A 18 3.78 -0.77 7.34
CA LEU A 18 4.22 -2.13 7.64
C LEU A 18 5.71 -2.22 7.95
N VAL A 19 6.56 -1.44 7.25
CA VAL A 19 7.98 -1.34 7.58
C VAL A 19 8.17 -0.78 9.00
N SER A 20 7.47 0.29 9.35
CA SER A 20 7.54 0.86 10.70
C SER A 20 7.02 -0.11 11.77
N MET A 21 5.96 -0.87 11.48
CA MET A 21 5.42 -1.89 12.38
C MET A 21 6.40 -3.07 12.55
N SER A 22 7.11 -3.46 11.50
CA SER A 22 8.19 -4.46 11.55
C SER A 22 9.34 -4.02 12.46
N GLU A 23 9.77 -2.76 12.35
CA GLU A 23 10.83 -2.20 13.19
C GLU A 23 10.47 -2.14 14.69
N ASN A 24 9.20 -1.93 15.00
CA ASN A 24 8.70 -1.86 16.38
C ASN A 24 8.20 -3.21 16.94
N ALA A 25 8.21 -4.28 16.15
CA ALA A 25 7.75 -5.60 16.59
C ALA A 25 8.78 -6.25 17.52
N GLY A 26 8.37 -6.56 18.75
CA GLY A 26 9.22 -7.25 19.74
C GLY A 26 9.33 -8.78 19.55
N TYR A 27 8.56 -9.36 18.62
CA TYR A 27 8.54 -10.79 18.35
C TYR A 27 8.95 -11.08 16.90
N GLU A 28 9.90 -12.00 16.72
CA GLU A 28 10.46 -12.33 15.40
C GLU A 28 9.39 -12.80 14.40
N GLN A 29 8.42 -13.60 14.87
CA GLN A 29 7.32 -14.11 14.05
C GLN A 29 6.41 -12.98 13.54
N LEU A 30 6.19 -11.96 14.36
CA LEU A 30 5.38 -10.80 13.99
C LEU A 30 6.13 -9.91 13.00
N LYS A 31 7.45 -9.77 13.19
CA LYS A 31 8.33 -9.06 12.27
C LYS A 31 8.33 -9.69 10.88
N SER A 32 8.54 -11.01 10.79
CA SER A 32 8.48 -11.74 9.52
C SER A 32 7.11 -11.66 8.85
N ALA A 33 6.02 -11.62 9.64
CA ALA A 33 4.68 -11.42 9.09
C ALA A 33 4.52 -10.03 8.45
N PHE A 34 5.05 -8.97 9.08
CA PHE A 34 5.02 -7.62 8.51
C PHE A 34 5.91 -7.49 7.26
N GLU A 35 7.10 -8.12 7.25
CA GLU A 35 7.97 -8.15 6.08
C GLU A 35 7.32 -8.88 4.89
N LEU A 36 6.74 -10.06 5.15
CA LEU A 36 5.99 -10.80 4.14
C LEU A 36 4.84 -9.96 3.58
N HIS A 37 4.06 -9.33 4.47
CA HIS A 37 2.92 -8.53 4.06
C HIS A 37 3.34 -7.26 3.30
N THR A 38 4.49 -6.68 3.63
CA THR A 38 5.09 -5.57 2.87
C THR A 38 5.35 -5.99 1.43
N SER A 39 5.97 -7.16 1.22
CA SER A 39 6.23 -7.67 -0.14
C SER A 39 4.94 -7.92 -0.93
N GLN A 40 3.90 -8.48 -0.30
CA GLN A 40 2.58 -8.64 -0.92
C GLN A 40 1.96 -7.29 -1.32
N THR A 41 2.07 -6.29 -0.43
CA THR A 41 1.55 -4.94 -0.64
C THR A 41 2.24 -4.26 -1.84
N GLU A 42 3.55 -4.43 -2.00
CA GLU A 42 4.29 -3.93 -3.17
C GLU A 42 3.82 -4.58 -4.47
N GLN A 43 3.51 -5.87 -4.46
CA GLN A 43 2.92 -6.55 -5.61
C GLN A 43 1.53 -5.98 -5.95
N HIS A 44 0.70 -5.70 -4.94
CA HIS A 44 -0.61 -5.06 -5.16
C HIS A 44 -0.47 -3.68 -5.82
N VAL A 45 0.53 -2.88 -5.41
CA VAL A 45 0.82 -1.59 -6.05
C VAL A 45 1.09 -1.78 -7.55
N ALA A 46 1.93 -2.75 -7.91
CA ALA A 46 2.25 -3.04 -9.31
C ALA A 46 1.03 -3.53 -10.10
N THR A 47 0.17 -4.36 -9.50
CA THR A 47 -1.10 -4.78 -10.13
C THR A 47 -2.04 -3.60 -10.37
N VAL A 48 -2.15 -2.69 -9.38
CA VAL A 48 -2.98 -1.49 -9.54
C VAL A 48 -2.44 -0.59 -10.65
N GLU A 49 -1.12 -0.42 -10.76
CA GLU A 49 -0.49 0.31 -11.88
C GLU A 49 -0.83 -0.32 -13.24
N GLN A 50 -0.72 -1.65 -13.36
CA GLN A 50 -1.10 -2.37 -14.58
C GLN A 50 -2.58 -2.18 -14.94
N VAL A 51 -3.49 -2.18 -13.94
CA VAL A 51 -4.91 -1.93 -14.18
C VAL A 51 -5.15 -0.51 -14.68
N PHE A 52 -4.45 0.50 -14.12
CA PHE A 52 -4.53 1.87 -14.61
C PHE A 52 -4.04 1.99 -16.07
N ASP A 53 -2.94 1.32 -16.41
CA ASP A 53 -2.41 1.29 -17.78
C ASP A 53 -3.41 0.65 -18.77
N ILE A 54 -4.04 -0.46 -18.39
CA ILE A 54 -5.07 -1.13 -19.20
C ILE A 54 -6.29 -0.23 -19.43
N VAL A 55 -6.68 0.54 -18.41
CA VAL A 55 -7.84 1.45 -18.50
C VAL A 55 -7.50 2.75 -19.22
N GLY A 56 -6.22 3.01 -19.52
CA GLY A 56 -5.76 4.24 -20.17
C GLY A 56 -5.88 5.48 -19.29
N GLU A 57 -6.02 5.30 -17.98
CA GLU A 57 -6.06 6.37 -16.98
C GLU A 57 -4.72 6.41 -16.22
N LYS A 58 -4.17 7.60 -15.96
CA LYS A 58 -2.95 7.69 -15.15
C LYS A 58 -3.27 7.37 -13.69
N ALA A 59 -2.50 6.45 -13.09
CA ALA A 59 -2.47 6.26 -11.65
C ALA A 59 -2.03 7.56 -10.96
N GLN A 60 -2.98 8.37 -10.49
CA GLN A 60 -2.68 9.60 -9.75
C GLN A 60 -2.63 9.29 -8.25
N ALA A 61 -1.69 9.89 -7.51
CA ALA A 61 -1.65 9.72 -6.06
C ALA A 61 -2.69 10.63 -5.36
N GLN A 62 -3.98 10.36 -5.51
CA GLN A 62 -5.03 11.12 -4.82
C GLN A 62 -4.99 10.84 -3.31
N LYS A 63 -5.07 11.91 -2.49
CA LYS A 63 -5.06 11.82 -1.02
C LYS A 63 -6.12 10.84 -0.50
N CYS A 64 -5.67 9.77 0.16
CA CYS A 64 -6.52 8.83 0.88
C CYS A 64 -6.51 9.23 2.36
N ALA A 65 -7.50 10.04 2.75
CA ALA A 65 -7.63 10.54 4.13
C ALA A 65 -7.77 9.41 5.16
N ALA A 66 -8.38 8.28 4.76
CA ALA A 66 -8.52 7.11 5.62
C ALA A 66 -7.16 6.49 6.00
N MET A 67 -6.26 6.32 5.01
CA MET A 67 -4.93 5.77 5.27
C MET A 67 -4.02 6.74 6.01
N GLU A 68 -4.16 8.05 5.77
CA GLU A 68 -3.43 9.09 6.50
C GLU A 68 -3.81 9.11 8.00
N GLY A 69 -5.04 8.71 8.34
CA GLY A 69 -5.48 8.51 9.73
C GLY A 69 -4.97 7.20 10.38
N LEU A 70 -4.71 6.16 9.58
CA LEU A 70 -4.22 4.86 10.08
C LEU A 70 -2.70 4.83 10.29
N THR A 71 -1.94 5.63 9.54
CA THR A 71 -0.47 5.71 9.65
C THR A 71 0.01 6.80 10.61
N ARG A 72 -0.82 7.28 11.54
CA ARG A 72 -0.51 8.38 12.47
C ARG A 72 -0.24 7.90 13.89
#